data_AF-Q73QB0-F1
#
_entry.id   AF-Q73QB0-F1
#
_cell.length_a   1.000
_cell.length_b   1.000
_cell.length_c   1.000
_cell.angle_alpha   90.00
_cell.angle_beta   90.00
_cell.angle_gamma   90.00
#
_symmetry.space_group_name_H-M   'P 1'
#
loop_
_entity.id
_entity.type
_entity.pdbx_description
1 polymer ?
#
loop_
_entity_poly.entity_id
_entity_poly.type
_entity_poly.pdbx_seq_one_letter_code
_entity_poly.pdbx_strand_id
1 'polypeptide(L)'
;MKSNSYIHNLKIEDVPWHRLPTTYGRSTLFPQYFKILEKMQDTDKIENALYEIAINIEHQSTLWYATPFALIFLTRIFMKALTQSSTNKNAHYIVEELLEVFAVIAESFCEGDELEHAAPLPFFEDMLKEKYLWSEVYNEDDDCLRYEDENVFPDNLFYSFYYYSFEVLKIYREEFVKLKDTEFEVRAKILSSWF
;
A
#
# COMPACT_ATOMS: atom_id res chain seq x y z
N MET A 1 -2.77 -19.04 -5.47
CA MET A 1 -3.29 -19.08 -6.86
C MET A 1 -4.54 -18.21 -7.07
N LYS A 2 -5.51 -18.16 -6.14
CA LYS A 2 -6.70 -17.27 -6.26
C LYS A 2 -6.40 -15.79 -5.98
N SER A 3 -5.64 -15.47 -4.93
CA SER A 3 -5.35 -14.09 -4.54
C SER A 3 -4.53 -13.31 -5.57
N ASN A 4 -3.59 -13.97 -6.28
CA ASN A 4 -2.77 -13.33 -7.31
C ASN A 4 -3.61 -12.85 -8.51
N SER A 5 -4.59 -13.66 -8.95
CA SER A 5 -5.52 -13.23 -10.01
C SER A 5 -6.39 -12.06 -9.59
N TYR A 6 -6.81 -12.00 -8.33
CA TYR A 6 -7.56 -10.85 -7.81
C TYR A 6 -6.69 -9.59 -7.80
N ILE A 7 -5.49 -9.67 -7.22
CA ILE A 7 -4.54 -8.55 -7.11
C ILE A 7 -4.23 -7.95 -8.48
N HIS A 8 -4.03 -8.76 -9.52
CA HIS A 8 -3.76 -8.25 -10.86
C HIS A 8 -4.96 -7.59 -11.56
N ASN A 9 -6.18 -8.02 -11.26
CA ASN A 9 -7.39 -7.57 -11.97
C ASN A 9 -8.22 -6.53 -11.20
N LEU A 10 -7.89 -6.27 -9.92
CA LEU A 10 -8.58 -5.27 -9.11
C LEU A 10 -8.55 -3.91 -9.79
N LYS A 11 -9.70 -3.28 -9.95
CA LYS A 11 -9.80 -1.92 -10.48
C LYS A 11 -9.90 -0.90 -9.36
N ILE A 12 -9.52 0.33 -9.67
CA ILE A 12 -9.48 1.42 -8.69
C ILE A 12 -10.87 1.76 -8.17
N GLU A 13 -11.89 1.63 -9.02
CA GLU A 13 -13.30 1.84 -8.69
C GLU A 13 -13.92 0.70 -7.86
N ASP A 14 -13.29 -0.47 -7.80
CA ASP A 14 -13.78 -1.63 -7.06
C ASP A 14 -13.39 -1.57 -5.56
N VAL A 15 -12.54 -0.63 -5.18
CA VAL A 15 -12.11 -0.41 -3.79
C VAL A 15 -12.92 0.74 -3.19
N PRO A 16 -13.62 0.55 -2.05
CA PRO A 16 -14.37 1.61 -1.38
C PRO A 16 -13.45 2.52 -0.57
N TRP A 17 -12.58 3.28 -1.24
CA TRP A 17 -11.53 4.10 -0.62
C TRP A 17 -12.05 5.03 0.49
N HIS A 18 -13.24 5.59 0.32
CA HIS A 18 -13.88 6.46 1.31
C HIS A 18 -14.34 5.73 2.57
N ARG A 19 -14.21 4.40 2.64
CA ARG A 19 -14.55 3.55 3.79
C ARG A 19 -13.33 2.82 4.37
N LEU A 20 -12.13 3.05 3.82
CA LEU A 20 -10.90 2.47 4.35
C LEU A 20 -10.15 3.52 5.18
N PRO A 21 -10.03 3.32 6.50
CA PRO A 21 -9.29 4.21 7.38
C PRO A 21 -7.78 4.19 7.09
N THR A 22 -7.16 5.32 7.36
CA THR A 22 -5.73 5.61 7.25
C THR A 22 -5.26 6.30 8.54
N THR A 23 -3.94 6.56 8.65
CA THR A 23 -3.38 7.30 9.78
C THR A 23 -4.12 8.61 10.09
N TYR A 24 -4.42 9.39 9.05
CA TYR A 24 -5.02 10.73 9.18
C TYR A 24 -6.38 10.83 8.48
N GLY A 25 -7.24 9.82 8.68
CA GLY A 25 -8.63 9.85 8.23
C GLY A 25 -8.99 8.64 7.38
N ARG A 26 -9.36 8.89 6.12
CA ARG A 26 -9.75 7.84 5.16
C ARG A 26 -9.06 8.02 3.83
N SER A 27 -8.88 6.92 3.10
CA SER A 27 -8.16 6.90 1.82
C SER A 27 -8.90 7.51 0.64
N THR A 28 -9.95 8.32 0.86
CA THR A 28 -10.83 8.92 -0.17
C THR A 28 -10.07 9.59 -1.32
N LEU A 29 -8.93 10.22 -1.04
CA LEU A 29 -8.14 10.95 -2.05
C LEU A 29 -7.12 10.08 -2.79
N PHE A 30 -6.89 8.83 -2.38
CA PHE A 30 -5.90 7.94 -2.99
C PHE A 30 -6.08 7.80 -4.51
N PRO A 31 -7.30 7.67 -5.06
CA PRO A 31 -7.47 7.62 -6.51
C PRO A 31 -6.96 8.86 -7.25
N GLN A 32 -7.08 10.04 -6.65
CA GLN A 32 -6.55 11.28 -7.21
C GLN A 32 -5.02 11.28 -7.19
N TYR A 33 -4.41 10.84 -6.09
CA TYR A 33 -2.96 10.73 -5.95
C TYR A 33 -2.38 9.71 -6.94
N PHE A 34 -2.95 8.52 -7.06
CA PHE A 34 -2.52 7.53 -8.05
C PHE A 34 -2.56 8.09 -9.48
N LYS A 35 -3.61 8.84 -9.84
CA LYS A 35 -3.71 9.49 -11.15
C LYS A 35 -2.62 10.54 -11.39
N ILE A 36 -2.17 11.24 -10.34
CA ILE A 36 -1.03 12.17 -10.43
C ILE A 36 0.26 11.39 -10.72
N LEU A 37 0.52 10.33 -9.95
CA LEU A 37 1.71 9.50 -10.12
C LEU A 37 1.73 8.80 -11.49
N GLU A 38 0.60 8.30 -11.97
CA GLU A 38 0.49 7.67 -13.29
C GLU A 38 0.80 8.62 -14.44
N LYS A 39 0.55 9.92 -14.28
CA LYS A 39 0.81 10.93 -15.31
C LYS A 39 2.28 11.33 -15.37
N MET A 40 2.98 11.35 -14.23
CA MET A 40 4.43 11.65 -14.15
C MET A 40 4.79 13.05 -14.73
N GLN A 41 3.90 14.04 -14.58
CA GLN A 41 4.01 15.34 -15.26
C GLN A 41 4.52 16.48 -14.39
N ASP A 42 4.16 16.50 -13.11
CA ASP A 42 4.29 17.67 -12.23
C ASP A 42 4.97 17.24 -10.93
N THR A 43 6.22 17.67 -10.74
CA THR A 43 7.09 17.20 -9.66
C THR A 43 6.49 17.50 -8.29
N ASP A 44 6.07 18.75 -8.03
CA ASP A 44 5.50 19.16 -6.74
C ASP A 44 4.24 18.35 -6.38
N LYS A 45 3.39 18.07 -7.38
CA LYS A 45 2.20 17.23 -7.16
C LYS A 45 2.55 15.78 -6.90
N ILE A 46 3.61 15.26 -7.53
CA ILE A 46 4.09 13.89 -7.33
C ILE A 46 4.67 13.74 -5.92
N GLU A 47 5.54 14.66 -5.51
CA GLU A 47 6.09 14.69 -4.15
C GLU A 47 4.98 14.72 -3.11
N ASN A 48 4.00 15.62 -3.26
CA ASN A 48 2.85 15.68 -2.37
C ASN A 48 2.03 14.38 -2.40
N ALA A 49 1.77 13.81 -3.58
CA ALA A 49 0.99 12.58 -3.69
C ALA A 49 1.69 11.38 -3.02
N LEU A 50 3.01 11.24 -3.20
CA LEU A 50 3.80 10.19 -2.55
C LEU A 50 3.80 10.37 -1.03
N TYR A 51 4.03 11.60 -0.56
CA TYR A 51 4.00 11.92 0.87
C TYR A 51 2.64 11.59 1.49
N GLU A 52 1.54 12.11 0.91
CA GLU A 52 0.18 11.88 1.42
C GLU A 52 -0.20 10.40 1.43
N ILE A 53 0.23 9.62 0.44
CA ILE A 53 0.00 8.17 0.46
C ILE A 53 0.84 7.51 1.55
N ALA A 54 2.15 7.76 1.58
CA ALA A 54 3.09 7.09 2.47
C ALA A 54 2.68 7.24 3.95
N ILE A 55 2.44 8.46 4.42
CA ILE A 55 2.07 8.73 5.81
C ILE A 55 0.71 8.14 6.21
N ASN A 56 -0.15 7.81 5.25
CA ASN A 56 -1.51 7.30 5.48
C ASN A 56 -1.61 5.78 5.33
N ILE A 57 -0.63 5.12 4.72
CA ILE A 57 -0.57 3.66 4.63
C ILE A 57 0.33 3.05 5.69
N GLU A 58 1.32 3.79 6.18
CA GLU A 58 2.18 3.37 7.27
C GLU A 58 2.46 4.56 8.18
N HIS A 59 2.43 4.32 9.49
CA HIS A 59 2.92 5.28 10.48
C HIS A 59 3.42 4.56 11.73
N GLN A 60 4.68 4.78 12.10
CA GLN A 60 5.32 4.19 13.28
C GLN A 60 5.27 2.65 13.28
N SER A 61 5.67 2.04 12.17
CA SER A 61 5.65 0.59 11.91
C SER A 61 4.25 -0.02 11.91
N THR A 62 3.19 0.79 11.87
CA THR A 62 1.80 0.31 11.84
C THR A 62 1.24 0.44 10.44
N LEU A 63 0.82 -0.69 9.86
CA LEU A 63 0.12 -0.70 8.57
C LEU A 63 -1.39 -0.50 8.75
N TRP A 64 -1.97 0.33 7.89
CA TRP A 64 -3.37 0.66 7.91
C TRP A 64 -4.21 -0.17 6.93
N TYR A 65 -5.53 -0.10 7.09
CA TYR A 65 -6.46 -0.89 6.29
C TYR A 65 -6.34 -0.61 4.79
N ALA A 66 -6.06 0.64 4.40
CA ALA A 66 -5.87 1.01 3.00
C ALA A 66 -4.58 0.44 2.36
N THR A 67 -3.59 0.05 3.15
CA THR A 67 -2.22 -0.32 2.72
C THR A 67 -2.15 -1.45 1.70
N PRO A 68 -2.72 -2.65 1.95
CA PRO A 68 -2.64 -3.74 0.98
C PRO A 68 -3.30 -3.37 -0.36
N PHE A 69 -4.36 -2.54 -0.34
CA PHE A 69 -5.02 -2.07 -1.55
C PHE A 69 -4.19 -1.01 -2.29
N ALA A 70 -3.63 -0.04 -1.57
CA ALA A 70 -2.79 1.00 -2.15
C ALA A 70 -1.56 0.39 -2.86
N LEU A 71 -0.92 -0.60 -2.24
CA LEU A 71 0.23 -1.28 -2.82
C LEU A 71 -0.04 -1.92 -4.19
N ILE A 72 -1.25 -2.39 -4.45
CA ILE A 72 -1.62 -2.93 -5.77
C ILE A 72 -1.45 -1.87 -6.85
N PHE A 73 -1.88 -0.64 -6.58
CA PHE A 73 -1.79 0.46 -7.54
C PHE A 73 -0.38 1.04 -7.57
N LEU A 74 0.27 1.19 -6.42
CA LEU A 74 1.66 1.65 -6.33
C LEU A 74 2.62 0.73 -7.08
N THR A 75 2.49 -0.60 -6.97
CA THR A 75 3.34 -1.54 -7.72
C THR A 75 3.09 -1.47 -9.23
N ARG A 76 1.85 -1.27 -9.69
CA ARG A 76 1.55 -1.04 -11.12
C ARG A 76 2.16 0.28 -11.61
N ILE A 77 2.04 1.34 -10.82
CA ILE A 77 2.64 2.65 -11.10
C ILE A 77 4.16 2.55 -11.15
N PHE A 78 4.75 1.82 -10.19
CA PHE A 78 6.18 1.54 -10.13
C PHE A 78 6.66 0.87 -11.42
N MET A 79 6.00 -0.21 -11.86
CA MET A 79 6.37 -0.89 -13.10
C MET A 79 6.29 0.04 -14.30
N LYS A 80 5.25 0.86 -14.39
CA LYS A 80 5.13 1.87 -15.45
C LYS A 80 6.25 2.90 -15.38
N ALA A 81 6.56 3.42 -14.19
CA ALA A 81 7.59 4.43 -13.97
C ALA A 81 8.97 3.87 -14.33
N LEU A 82 9.23 2.62 -13.97
CA LEU A 82 10.47 1.92 -14.29
C LEU A 82 10.72 1.83 -15.81
N THR A 83 9.68 1.62 -16.62
CA THR A 83 9.85 1.63 -18.09
C THR A 83 10.19 3.00 -18.68
N GLN A 84 10.02 4.09 -17.92
CA GLN A 84 10.20 5.46 -18.37
C GLN A 84 11.33 6.20 -17.64
N SER A 85 11.95 5.60 -16.61
CA SER A 85 12.88 6.28 -15.70
C SER A 85 14.10 6.84 -16.42
N SER A 86 14.61 6.14 -17.43
CA SER A 86 15.78 6.57 -18.22
C SER A 86 15.56 7.85 -19.04
N THR A 87 14.31 8.26 -19.26
CA THR A 87 13.95 9.42 -20.10
C THR A 87 13.04 10.43 -19.42
N ASN A 88 12.43 10.08 -18.28
CA ASN A 88 11.54 10.94 -17.52
C ASN A 88 12.02 11.04 -16.07
N LYS A 89 12.54 12.22 -15.69
CA LYS A 89 13.00 12.50 -14.32
C LYS A 89 11.94 12.25 -13.24
N ASN A 90 10.66 12.48 -13.56
CA ASN A 90 9.58 12.24 -12.60
C ASN A 90 9.30 10.75 -12.44
N ALA A 91 9.44 9.97 -13.52
CA ALA A 91 9.33 8.52 -13.45
C ALA A 91 10.50 7.93 -12.66
N HIS A 92 11.72 8.44 -12.88
CA HIS A 92 12.89 8.10 -12.07
C HIS A 92 12.66 8.36 -10.59
N TYR A 93 12.22 9.58 -10.25
CA TYR A 93 11.92 9.95 -8.87
C TYR A 93 10.86 9.03 -8.23
N ILE A 94 9.77 8.75 -8.94
CA ILE A 94 8.73 7.82 -8.46
C ILE A 94 9.30 6.42 -8.18
N VAL A 95 10.21 5.90 -9.02
CA VAL A 95 10.83 4.59 -8.79
C VAL A 95 11.66 4.61 -7.50
N GLU A 96 12.46 5.66 -7.28
CA GLU A 96 13.27 5.78 -6.07
C GLU A 96 12.41 5.80 -4.80
N GLU A 97 11.42 6.69 -4.77
CA GLU A 97 10.55 6.86 -3.60
C GLU A 97 9.70 5.63 -3.32
N LEU A 98 9.17 4.97 -4.36
CA LEU A 98 8.39 3.76 -4.15
C LEU A 98 9.22 2.57 -3.68
N LEU A 99 10.50 2.47 -4.04
CA LEU A 99 11.38 1.44 -3.46
C LEU A 99 11.56 1.64 -1.95
N GLU A 100 11.64 2.90 -1.50
CA GLU A 100 11.73 3.24 -0.09
C GLU A 100 10.43 2.91 0.65
N VAL A 101 9.28 3.33 0.11
CA VAL A 101 7.96 2.96 0.65
C VAL A 101 7.81 1.44 0.73
N PHE A 102 8.15 0.70 -0.34
CA PHE A 102 8.03 -0.76 -0.31
C PHE A 102 8.96 -1.41 0.71
N ALA A 103 10.17 -0.87 0.92
CA ALA A 103 11.08 -1.38 1.93
C ALA A 103 10.52 -1.20 3.35
N VAL A 104 9.96 -0.03 3.66
CA VAL A 104 9.31 0.25 4.96
C VAL A 104 8.12 -0.69 5.19
N ILE A 105 7.30 -0.95 4.17
CA ILE A 105 6.19 -1.89 4.30
C ILE A 105 6.68 -3.34 4.50
N ALA A 106 7.73 -3.75 3.77
CA ALA A 106 8.31 -5.08 3.93
C ALA A 106 8.92 -5.29 5.32
N GLU A 107 9.65 -4.29 5.83
CA GLU A 107 10.17 -4.25 7.20
C GLU A 107 9.03 -4.33 8.23
N SER A 108 8.01 -3.48 8.11
CA SER A 108 6.84 -3.46 9.00
C SER A 108 6.11 -4.81 9.03
N PHE A 109 6.02 -5.50 7.88
CA PHE A 109 5.52 -6.87 7.85
C PHE A 109 6.43 -7.83 8.62
N CYS A 110 7.73 -7.85 8.35
CA CYS A 110 8.66 -8.77 8.99
C CYS A 110 8.68 -8.59 10.52
N GLU A 111 8.69 -7.35 11.01
CA GLU A 111 8.60 -7.06 12.44
C GLU A 111 7.25 -7.51 13.03
N GLY A 112 6.14 -7.25 12.33
CA GLY A 112 4.81 -7.66 12.76
C GLY A 112 4.58 -9.17 12.75
N ASP A 113 5.23 -9.91 11.84
CA ASP A 113 5.14 -11.36 11.70
C ASP A 113 5.86 -12.12 12.83
N GLU A 114 6.80 -11.48 13.52
CA GLU A 114 7.48 -12.05 14.69
C GLU A 114 6.64 -11.97 15.99
N LEU A 115 5.59 -11.14 16.01
CA LEU A 115 4.72 -10.92 17.16
C LEU A 115 3.58 -11.95 17.23
N GLU A 116 2.89 -12.03 18.37
CA GLU A 116 1.65 -12.81 18.45
C GLU A 116 0.56 -12.15 17.59
N HIS A 117 0.07 -12.89 16.60
CA HIS A 117 -0.96 -12.41 15.68
C HIS A 117 -1.98 -13.52 15.36
N ALA A 118 -3.19 -13.13 14.97
CA ALA A 118 -4.17 -14.06 14.45
C ALA A 118 -3.77 -14.58 13.05
N ALA A 119 -4.40 -15.66 12.58
CA ALA A 119 -4.30 -16.04 11.18
C ALA A 119 -4.96 -14.98 10.27
N PRO A 120 -4.40 -14.70 9.08
CA PRO A 120 -4.99 -13.72 8.17
C PRO A 120 -6.32 -14.23 7.61
N LEU A 121 -7.12 -13.33 7.05
CA LEU A 121 -8.35 -13.70 6.36
C LEU A 121 -8.04 -14.65 5.18
N PRO A 122 -8.91 -15.62 4.86
CA PRO A 122 -8.62 -16.64 3.85
C PRO A 122 -8.36 -16.10 2.44
N PHE A 123 -8.96 -14.96 2.09
CA PHE A 123 -8.84 -14.34 0.78
C PHE A 123 -8.59 -12.83 0.91
N PHE A 124 -7.88 -12.25 -0.06
CA PHE A 124 -7.56 -10.82 -0.06
C PHE A 124 -8.84 -9.97 -0.09
N GLU A 125 -9.79 -10.35 -0.95
CA GLU A 125 -11.09 -9.67 -1.10
C GLU A 125 -11.98 -9.75 0.13
N ASP A 126 -11.71 -10.68 1.07
CA ASP A 126 -12.49 -10.77 2.30
C ASP A 126 -12.32 -9.51 3.17
N MET A 127 -11.21 -8.80 3.00
CA MET A 127 -10.98 -7.49 3.60
C MET A 127 -11.98 -6.43 3.08
N LEU A 128 -12.75 -6.65 2.01
CA LEU A 128 -13.78 -5.69 1.56
C LEU A 128 -15.21 -6.10 1.94
N LYS A 129 -15.37 -7.10 2.82
CA LYS A 129 -16.71 -7.48 3.32
C LYS A 129 -17.31 -6.34 4.15
N GLU A 130 -18.60 -6.09 3.95
CA GLU A 130 -19.36 -5.01 4.60
C GLU A 130 -19.12 -4.89 6.11
N LYS A 131 -19.06 -6.03 6.82
CA LYS A 131 -18.83 -6.07 8.26
C LYS A 131 -17.50 -5.44 8.74
N TYR A 132 -16.54 -5.23 7.85
CA TYR A 132 -15.25 -4.65 8.17
C TYR A 132 -15.17 -3.17 7.76
N LEU A 133 -15.90 -2.78 6.73
CA LEU A 133 -15.87 -1.43 6.17
C LEU A 133 -16.40 -0.39 7.15
N TRP A 134 -15.89 0.83 7.03
CA TRP A 134 -16.38 1.97 7.81
C TRP A 134 -17.68 2.51 7.21
N SER A 135 -18.35 3.47 7.85
CA SER A 135 -19.63 3.98 7.33
C SER A 135 -19.48 4.54 5.90
N GLU A 136 -20.52 4.43 5.09
CA GLU A 136 -20.54 5.03 3.74
C GLU A 136 -20.39 6.55 3.78
N VAL A 137 -20.96 7.19 4.81
CA VAL A 137 -20.88 8.63 5.02
C VAL A 137 -19.81 8.91 6.05
N TYR A 138 -18.76 9.66 5.67
CA TYR A 138 -17.75 10.11 6.61
C TYR A 138 -18.36 11.03 7.65
N ASN A 139 -18.11 10.71 8.92
CA ASN A 139 -18.40 11.55 10.06
C ASN A 139 -17.23 11.39 11.04
N GLU A 140 -16.55 12.50 11.36
CA GLU A 140 -15.36 12.49 12.19
C GLU A 140 -15.66 12.04 13.63
N ASP A 141 -16.79 12.46 14.20
CA ASP A 141 -17.18 12.07 15.56
C ASP A 141 -17.48 10.57 15.64
N ASP A 142 -18.21 10.01 14.66
CA ASP A 142 -18.51 8.58 14.60
C ASP A 142 -17.23 7.73 14.41
N ASP A 143 -16.30 8.21 13.58
CA ASP A 143 -15.01 7.57 13.34
C ASP A 143 -14.13 7.61 14.61
N CYS A 144 -14.09 8.74 15.32
CA CYS A 144 -13.44 8.87 16.63
C CYS A 144 -14.04 7.91 17.66
N LEU A 145 -15.36 7.85 17.76
CA LEU A 145 -16.05 6.92 18.68
C LEU A 145 -15.73 5.46 18.37
N ARG A 146 -15.55 5.11 17.09
CA ARG A 146 -15.14 3.75 16.70
C ARG A 146 -13.73 3.42 17.15
N TYR A 147 -12.81 4.38 17.19
CA TYR A 147 -11.46 4.17 17.73
C TYR A 147 -11.43 3.98 19.25
N GLU A 148 -12.49 4.37 19.97
CA GLU A 148 -12.64 4.11 21.41
C GLU A 148 -13.12 2.67 21.70
N ASP A 149 -13.55 1.92 20.67
CA ASP A 149 -13.92 0.51 20.82
C ASP A 149 -12.69 -0.35 21.15
N GLU A 150 -12.84 -1.29 22.09
CA GLU A 150 -11.79 -2.27 22.43
C GLU A 150 -11.38 -3.12 21.21
N ASN A 151 -12.24 -3.25 20.21
CA ASN A 151 -12.02 -4.03 19.00
C ASN A 151 -12.29 -3.23 17.71
N VAL A 152 -11.52 -2.16 17.50
CA VAL A 152 -11.58 -1.31 16.29
C VAL A 152 -11.51 -2.14 15.00
N PHE A 153 -10.58 -3.09 14.97
CA PHE A 153 -10.41 -4.07 13.90
C PHE A 153 -10.27 -5.46 14.52
N PRO A 154 -11.04 -6.46 14.04
CA PRO A 154 -10.81 -7.84 14.44
C PRO A 154 -9.36 -8.27 14.15
N ASP A 155 -8.73 -9.01 15.06
CA ASP A 155 -7.30 -9.39 14.97
C ASP A 155 -6.90 -9.99 13.61
N ASN A 156 -7.76 -10.84 13.04
CA ASN A 156 -7.51 -11.45 11.74
C ASN A 156 -7.57 -10.45 10.58
N LEU A 157 -8.44 -9.43 10.66
CA LEU A 157 -8.48 -8.33 9.70
C LEU A 157 -7.22 -7.47 9.85
N PHE A 158 -6.87 -7.11 11.08
CA PHE A 158 -5.70 -6.27 11.35
C PHE A 158 -4.40 -6.91 10.83
N TYR A 159 -4.16 -8.18 11.16
CA TYR A 159 -2.99 -8.90 10.63
C TYR A 159 -3.06 -9.11 9.10
N SER A 160 -4.26 -9.15 8.50
CA SER A 160 -4.40 -9.21 7.04
C SER A 160 -3.82 -7.97 6.34
N PHE A 161 -3.76 -6.81 7.01
CA PHE A 161 -3.13 -5.62 6.45
C PHE A 161 -1.65 -5.86 6.18
N TYR A 162 -0.94 -6.48 7.11
CA TYR A 162 0.47 -6.86 7.01
C TYR A 162 0.67 -7.98 6.01
N TYR A 163 -0.02 -9.11 6.23
CA TYR A 163 0.15 -10.31 5.41
C TYR A 163 -0.08 -10.01 3.93
N TYR A 164 -1.21 -9.37 3.58
CA TYR A 164 -1.53 -9.12 2.18
C TYR A 164 -0.71 -7.98 1.56
N SER A 165 -0.22 -7.02 2.35
CA SER A 165 0.74 -6.03 1.85
C SER A 165 2.02 -6.70 1.37
N PHE A 166 2.54 -7.64 2.16
CA PHE A 166 3.73 -8.39 1.78
C PHE A 166 3.48 -9.38 0.64
N GLU A 167 2.31 -10.03 0.58
CA GLU A 167 1.91 -10.86 -0.58
C GLU A 167 1.89 -10.05 -1.88
N VAL A 168 1.40 -8.80 -1.85
CA VAL A 168 1.43 -7.91 -3.03
C VAL A 168 2.86 -7.61 -3.46
N LEU A 169 3.76 -7.30 -2.51
CA LEU A 169 5.17 -7.06 -2.83
C LEU A 169 5.87 -8.31 -3.39
N LYS A 170 5.58 -9.50 -2.85
CA LYS A 170 6.15 -10.77 -3.32
C LYS A 170 5.83 -11.09 -4.78
N ILE A 171 4.69 -10.64 -5.30
CA ILE A 171 4.33 -10.80 -6.72
C ILE A 171 5.37 -10.13 -7.63
N TYR A 172 5.97 -9.02 -7.20
CA TYR A 172 6.95 -8.25 -7.97
C TYR A 172 8.40 -8.49 -7.51
N ARG A 173 8.66 -9.47 -6.64
CA ARG A 173 10.00 -9.76 -6.10
C ARG A 173 11.07 -9.89 -7.17
N GLU A 174 10.76 -10.63 -8.24
CA GLU A 174 11.70 -10.81 -9.35
C GLU A 174 12.08 -9.49 -10.04
N GLU A 175 11.13 -8.55 -10.14
CA GLU A 175 11.38 -7.23 -10.71
C GLU A 175 12.31 -6.41 -9.81
N PHE A 176 12.14 -6.47 -8.49
CA PHE A 176 13.06 -5.82 -7.54
C PHE A 176 14.47 -6.39 -7.62
N VAL A 177 14.61 -7.71 -7.75
CA VAL A 177 15.91 -8.38 -7.88
C VAL A 177 16.65 -7.96 -9.17
N LYS A 178 15.93 -7.73 -10.27
CA LYS A 178 16.53 -7.27 -11.55
C LYS A 178 17.15 -5.87 -11.45
N LEU A 179 16.82 -5.09 -10.43
CA LEU A 179 17.36 -3.74 -10.22
C LEU A 179 18.76 -3.74 -9.58
N LYS A 180 19.31 -4.91 -9.24
CA LYS A 180 20.63 -5.02 -8.59
C LYS A 180 21.80 -4.52 -9.43
N ASP A 181 21.64 -4.40 -10.75
CA ASP A 181 22.67 -3.90 -11.66
C ASP A 181 22.25 -2.57 -12.33
N THR A 182 21.31 -1.84 -11.73
CA THR A 182 20.83 -0.55 -12.23
C THR A 182 21.16 0.58 -11.25
N GLU A 183 20.88 1.82 -11.64
CA GLU A 183 21.02 2.99 -10.76
C GLU A 183 20.17 2.91 -9.48
N PHE A 184 19.18 2.02 -9.43
CA PHE A 184 18.31 1.79 -8.27
C PHE A 184 18.85 0.72 -7.30
N GLU A 185 20.03 0.15 -7.56
CA GLU A 185 20.61 -1.00 -6.85
C GLU A 185 20.55 -0.86 -5.32
N VAL A 186 20.93 0.30 -4.78
CA VAL A 186 21.02 0.51 -3.33
C VAL A 186 19.66 0.32 -2.66
N ARG A 187 18.62 1.00 -3.15
CA ARG A 187 17.25 0.89 -2.60
C ARG A 187 16.63 -0.48 -2.88
N ALA A 188 16.86 -1.01 -4.08
CA ALA A 188 16.39 -2.34 -4.44
C ALA A 188 17.00 -3.45 -3.58
N LYS A 189 18.27 -3.32 -3.15
CA LYS A 189 18.92 -4.25 -2.22
C LYS A 189 18.29 -4.21 -0.83
N ILE A 190 17.96 -3.03 -0.31
CA ILE A 190 17.27 -2.87 0.98
C ILE A 190 15.90 -3.56 0.93
N LEU A 191 15.08 -3.24 -0.08
CA LEU A 191 13.80 -3.94 -0.27
C LEU A 191 13.99 -5.45 -0.43
N SER A 192 14.99 -5.87 -1.20
CA SER A 192 15.25 -7.28 -1.46
C SER A 192 15.70 -8.07 -0.23
N SER A 193 16.27 -7.43 0.80
CA SER A 193 16.72 -8.14 2.01
C SER A 193 15.56 -8.60 2.91
N TRP A 194 14.36 -8.09 2.68
CA TRP A 194 13.16 -8.46 3.44
C TRP A 194 12.40 -9.67 2.85
N PHE A 195 12.86 -10.25 1.72
CA PHE A 195 12.26 -11.45 1.11
C PHE A 195 13.18 -12.67 1.17
#